data_AF-A0A1I4A1Z9-F1
#
_entry.id   AF-A0A1I4A1Z9-F1
#
_cell.length_a   1.000
_cell.length_b   1.000
_cell.length_c   1.000
_cell.angle_alpha   90.00
_cell.angle_beta   90.00
_cell.angle_gamma   90.00
#
_symmetry.space_group_name_H-M   'P 1'
#
loop_
_entity.id
_entity.type
_entity.pdbx_description
1 polymer ?
#
loop_
_entity_poly.entity_id
_entity_poly.type
_entity_poly.pdbx_seq_one_letter_code
_entity_poly.pdbx_strand_id
1 'polypeptide(L)'
;MEEVKKLEPLIYAANNGVPRAHFEALLNSDFWEIGASGNIYDREFVLNTLDERRKNPRKETWRTFDFNLRRIEENHFLLTYSLQQPTRLSRRMTLWQKTPEGWKMIYHQGTPVI
;
A
#
# COMPACT_ATOMS: atom_id res chain seq x y z
N MET A 1 14.42 8.43 3.40
CA MET A 1 13.98 7.20 4.13
C MET A 1 12.61 7.41 4.78
N GLU A 2 12.35 8.53 5.47
CA GLU A 2 11.03 8.74 6.13
C GLU A 2 9.89 9.10 5.19
N GLU A 3 10.17 9.53 3.96
CA GLU A 3 9.14 9.86 2.98
C GLU A 3 8.33 8.64 2.55
N VAL A 4 8.99 7.51 2.22
CA VAL A 4 8.27 6.32 1.73
C VAL A 4 7.47 5.63 2.85
N LYS A 5 7.92 5.73 4.10
CA LYS A 5 7.16 5.23 5.26
C LYS A 5 5.84 6.01 5.46
N LYS A 6 5.82 7.31 5.13
CA LYS A 6 4.61 8.15 5.18
C LYS A 6 3.63 7.86 4.05
N LEU A 7 4.10 7.24 2.96
CA LEU A 7 3.25 6.79 1.85
C LEU A 7 2.50 5.49 2.17
N GLU A 8 2.90 4.80 3.25
CA GLU A 8 2.16 3.68 3.80
C GLU A 8 1.30 4.13 4.99
N PRO A 9 0.09 3.56 5.17
CA PRO A 9 -0.54 2.50 4.40
C PRO A 9 -1.63 3.02 3.44
N LEU A 10 -1.36 2.87 2.13
CA LEU A 10 -2.17 3.35 0.99
C LEU A 10 -3.68 3.18 1.17
N ILE A 11 -4.08 1.98 1.59
CA ILE A 11 -5.49 1.59 1.79
C ILE A 11 -6.19 2.47 2.83
N TYR A 12 -5.50 2.86 3.89
CA TYR A 12 -6.09 3.67 4.96
C TYR A 12 -6.06 5.16 4.64
N ALA A 13 -5.19 5.59 3.72
CA ALA A 13 -5.26 6.95 3.18
C ALA A 13 -6.64 7.20 2.52
N ALA A 14 -7.24 6.19 1.88
CA ALA A 14 -8.59 6.30 1.32
C ALA A 14 -9.66 6.59 2.38
N ASN A 15 -9.53 6.04 3.59
CA ASN A 15 -10.45 6.34 4.69
C ASN A 15 -10.39 7.81 5.15
N ASN A 16 -9.31 8.52 4.83
CA ASN A 16 -9.12 9.94 5.13
C ASN A 16 -9.59 10.86 3.99
N GLY A 17 -10.35 10.33 3.02
CA GLY A 17 -10.93 11.12 1.93
C GLY A 17 -9.98 11.38 0.74
N VAL A 18 -8.81 10.73 0.70
CA VAL A 18 -7.85 10.89 -0.39
C VAL A 18 -8.49 10.49 -1.73
N PRO A 19 -8.44 11.35 -2.77
CA PRO A 19 -9.15 11.11 -4.01
C PRO A 19 -8.49 10.04 -4.88
N ARG A 20 -9.29 9.39 -5.74
CA ARG A 20 -8.80 8.40 -6.72
C ARG A 20 -7.60 8.88 -7.53
N ALA A 21 -7.60 10.13 -8.00
CA ALA A 21 -6.51 10.70 -8.79
C ALA A 21 -5.15 10.66 -8.08
N HIS A 22 -5.13 10.75 -6.74
CA HIS A 22 -3.90 10.59 -5.97
C HIS A 22 -3.35 9.17 -6.11
N PHE A 23 -4.21 8.16 -5.98
CA PHE A 23 -3.82 6.77 -6.15
C PHE A 23 -3.46 6.43 -7.59
N GLU A 24 -4.11 7.05 -8.58
CA GLU A 24 -3.71 6.91 -9.99
C GLU A 24 -2.30 7.43 -10.24
N ALA A 25 -1.93 8.54 -9.60
CA ALA A 25 -0.56 9.06 -9.66
C ALA A 25 0.43 8.20 -8.84
N LEU A 26 -0.03 7.51 -7.79
CA LEU A 26 0.84 6.74 -6.90
C LEU A 26 1.10 5.30 -7.38
N LEU A 27 0.12 4.66 -8.02
CA LEU A 27 0.24 3.30 -8.55
C LEU A 27 0.86 3.32 -9.95
N ASN A 28 1.97 2.60 -10.14
CA ASN A 28 2.58 2.40 -11.46
C ASN A 28 1.54 1.80 -12.43
N SER A 29 1.67 2.05 -13.74
CA SER A 29 0.79 1.48 -14.77
C SER A 29 0.75 -0.05 -14.76
N ASP A 30 1.82 -0.71 -14.35
CA ASP A 30 1.94 -2.17 -14.24
C ASP A 30 1.67 -2.72 -12.83
N PHE A 31 1.12 -1.88 -11.94
CA PHE A 31 0.90 -2.25 -10.54
C PHE A 31 -0.06 -3.44 -10.38
N TRP A 32 0.25 -4.30 -9.40
CA TRP A 32 -0.61 -5.39 -8.95
C TRP A 32 -0.41 -5.70 -7.45
N GLU A 33 -1.42 -6.32 -6.84
CA GLU A 33 -1.42 -6.68 -5.42
C GLU A 33 -1.81 -8.15 -5.20
N ILE A 34 -1.19 -8.80 -4.22
CA ILE A 34 -1.73 -10.03 -3.64
C ILE A 34 -2.45 -9.69 -2.34
N GLY A 35 -3.77 -9.89 -2.34
CA GLY A 35 -4.61 -9.63 -1.18
C GLY A 35 -4.51 -10.72 -0.11
N ALA A 36 -5.17 -10.46 1.01
CA ALA A 36 -5.25 -11.36 2.16
C ALA A 36 -5.69 -12.80 1.84
N SER A 37 -6.50 -12.96 0.79
CA SER A 37 -7.03 -14.24 0.31
C SER A 37 -6.07 -15.02 -0.57
N GLY A 38 -4.93 -14.44 -0.94
CA GLY A 38 -4.02 -14.99 -1.96
C GLY A 38 -4.43 -14.67 -3.39
N ASN A 39 -5.55 -13.98 -3.61
CA ASN A 39 -5.95 -13.53 -4.95
C ASN A 39 -5.03 -12.43 -5.46
N ILE A 40 -4.80 -12.45 -6.77
CA ILE A 40 -4.07 -11.42 -7.51
C ILE A 40 -5.07 -10.38 -8.00
N TYR A 41 -4.76 -9.11 -7.76
CA TYR A 41 -5.57 -7.96 -8.15
C TYR A 41 -4.73 -7.00 -8.98
N ASP A 42 -5.27 -6.58 -10.12
CA ASP A 42 -4.64 -5.56 -10.94
C ASP A 42 -4.87 -4.14 -10.38
N ARG A 43 -4.21 -3.18 -11.02
CA ARG A 43 -4.32 -1.76 -10.70
C ARG A 43 -5.75 -1.23 -10.73
N GLU A 44 -6.56 -1.58 -11.72
CA GLU A 44 -7.90 -1.04 -11.85
C GLU A 44 -8.81 -1.53 -10.72
N PHE A 45 -8.73 -2.82 -10.41
CA PHE A 45 -9.44 -3.42 -9.29
C PHE A 45 -9.08 -2.72 -7.97
N VAL A 46 -7.78 -2.49 -7.72
CA VAL A 46 -7.32 -1.82 -6.50
C VAL A 46 -7.81 -0.38 -6.46
N LEU A 47 -7.74 0.37 -7.56
CA LEU A 47 -8.27 1.75 -7.61
C LEU A 47 -9.77 1.81 -7.36
N ASN A 48 -10.55 0.87 -7.90
CA ASN A 48 -12.00 0.79 -7.66
C ASN A 48 -12.29 0.49 -6.18
N THR A 49 -11.55 -0.45 -5.59
CA THR A 49 -11.63 -0.77 -4.16
C THR A 49 -11.31 0.44 -3.28
N LEU A 50 -10.29 1.24 -3.64
CA LEU A 50 -9.93 2.44 -2.90
C LEU A 50 -11.00 3.54 -3.02
N ASP A 51 -11.60 3.71 -4.20
CA ASP A 51 -12.69 4.67 -4.41
C ASP A 51 -13.95 4.30 -3.61
N GLU A 52 -14.28 3.00 -3.54
CA GLU A 52 -15.37 2.48 -2.70
C GLU A 52 -15.09 2.69 -1.21
N ARG A 53 -13.87 2.42 -0.75
CA ARG A 53 -13.44 2.67 0.64
C ARG A 53 -13.51 4.15 0.99
N ARG A 54 -13.18 5.05 0.06
CA ARG A 54 -13.34 6.49 0.26
C ARG A 54 -14.81 6.88 0.45
N LYS A 55 -15.73 6.28 -0.33
CA LYS A 55 -17.19 6.52 -0.21
C LYS A 55 -17.76 5.94 1.09
N ASN A 56 -17.21 4.81 1.56
CA ASN A 56 -17.63 4.12 2.77
C ASN A 56 -16.44 3.88 3.72
N PRO A 57 -15.94 4.91 4.42
CA PRO A 57 -14.75 4.80 5.26
C PRO A 57 -14.95 3.82 6.42
N ARG A 58 -13.95 2.96 6.65
CA ARG A 58 -13.94 2.09 7.84
C ARG A 58 -13.22 2.77 9.00
N LYS A 59 -13.91 2.92 10.13
CA LYS A 59 -13.34 3.42 11.38
C LYS A 59 -12.78 2.26 12.21
N GLU A 60 -11.74 1.62 11.71
CA GLU A 60 -11.00 0.60 12.47
C GLU A 60 -9.72 1.23 13.02
N THR A 61 -9.36 0.94 14.27
CA THR A 61 -8.05 1.29 14.80
C THR A 61 -6.99 0.39 14.19
N TRP A 62 -5.87 0.96 13.77
CA TRP A 62 -4.76 0.20 13.22
C TRP A 62 -3.44 0.87 13.58
N ARG A 63 -2.36 0.09 13.59
CA ARG A 63 -1.00 0.62 13.73
C ARG A 63 -0.03 -0.14 12.85
N THR A 64 0.95 0.59 12.32
CA THR A 64 2.07 0.03 11.57
C THR A 64 3.35 0.12 12.38
N PHE A 65 4.21 -0.89 12.27
CA PHE A 65 5.46 -1.00 13.03
C PHE A 65 6.45 -1.94 12.30
N ASP A 66 7.66 -2.09 12.84
CA ASP A 66 8.75 -2.90 12.25
C ASP A 66 9.09 -2.53 10.80
N PHE A 67 9.09 -1.23 10.49
CA PHE A 67 9.44 -0.77 9.16
C PHE A 67 10.91 -1.05 8.85
N ASN A 68 11.14 -1.73 7.74
CA ASN A 68 12.47 -1.93 7.16
C ASN A 68 12.44 -1.54 5.68
N LEU A 69 13.33 -0.64 5.28
CA LEU A 69 13.45 -0.17 3.91
C LEU A 69 14.80 -0.61 3.35
N ARG A 70 14.77 -1.38 2.27
CA ARG A 70 15.95 -1.85 1.57
C ARG A 70 15.96 -1.33 0.15
N ARG A 71 17.04 -0.63 -0.23
CA ARG A 71 17.30 -0.34 -1.65
C ARG A 71 17.75 -1.62 -2.35
N ILE A 72 17.06 -2.02 -3.41
CA ILE A 72 17.39 -3.23 -4.19
C ILE A 72 18.10 -2.89 -5.50
N GLU A 73 17.86 -1.69 -6.03
CA GLU A 73 18.50 -1.11 -7.21
C GLU A 73 18.54 0.42 -7.04
N GLU A 74 19.18 1.16 -7.94
CA GLU A 74 19.37 2.62 -7.81
C GLU A 74 18.08 3.37 -7.43
N ASN A 75 16.99 3.06 -8.12
CA ASN A 75 15.69 3.70 -7.93
C ASN A 75 14.61 2.78 -7.36
N HIS A 76 14.93 1.53 -7.00
CA HIS A 76 13.98 0.55 -6.52
C HIS A 76 14.21 0.17 -5.07
N PHE A 77 13.12 0.14 -4.29
CA PHE A 77 13.15 -0.03 -2.85
C PHE A 77 12.08 -1.02 -2.38
N LEU A 78 12.48 -2.02 -1.61
CA LEU A 78 11.59 -2.90 -0.89
C LEU A 78 11.30 -2.33 0.50
N LEU A 79 10.05 -2.03 0.79
CA LEU A 79 9.57 -1.67 2.12
C LEU A 79 8.83 -2.86 2.72
N THR A 80 9.24 -3.31 3.89
CA THR A 80 8.50 -4.31 4.68
C THR A 80 8.08 -3.72 6.00
N TYR A 81 6.91 -4.10 6.49
CA TYR A 81 6.39 -3.65 7.78
C TYR A 81 5.29 -4.58 8.30
N SER A 82 4.87 -4.35 9.53
CA SER A 82 3.73 -5.04 10.13
C SER A 82 2.53 -4.11 10.21
N LEU A 83 1.33 -4.63 9.98
CA LEU A 83 0.09 -3.94 10.28
C LEU A 83 -0.72 -4.74 11.29
N GLN A 84 -1.03 -4.10 12.42
CA GLN A 84 -1.99 -4.58 13.39
C GLN A 84 -3.34 -3.86 13.21
N GLN A 85 -4.40 -4.65 13.07
CA GLN A 85 -5.81 -4.28 13.21
C GLN A 85 -6.39 -4.95 14.47
N PRO A 86 -7.62 -4.64 14.93
CA PRO A 86 -8.12 -5.13 16.21
C PRO A 86 -8.15 -6.67 16.30
N THR A 87 -8.44 -7.33 15.18
CA THR A 87 -8.60 -8.79 15.10
C THR A 87 -7.59 -9.47 14.18
N ARG A 88 -6.64 -8.72 13.61
CA ARG A 88 -5.77 -9.24 12.55
C ARG A 88 -4.38 -8.63 12.60
N LEU A 89 -3.37 -9.47 12.49
CA LEU A 89 -1.99 -9.07 12.21
C LEU A 89 -1.63 -9.49 10.79
N SER A 90 -0.87 -8.65 10.09
CA SER A 90 -0.30 -8.98 8.78
C SER A 90 1.13 -8.47 8.64
N ARG A 91 1.95 -9.24 7.92
CA ARG A 91 3.24 -8.77 7.38
C ARG A 91 2.99 -8.23 5.99
N ARG A 92 3.53 -7.05 5.72
CA ARG A 92 3.32 -6.32 4.48
C ARG A 92 4.63 -6.07 3.79
N MET A 93 4.56 -6.09 2.46
CA MET A 93 5.67 -5.70 1.62
C MET A 93 5.15 -4.86 0.46
N THR A 94 5.94 -3.86 0.10
CA THR A 94 5.67 -2.99 -1.03
C THR A 94 6.96 -2.78 -1.80
N LEU A 95 6.90 -2.98 -3.12
CA LEU A 95 7.96 -2.57 -4.02
C LEU A 95 7.69 -1.16 -4.52
N TRP A 96 8.63 -0.26 -4.24
CA TRP A 96 8.59 1.14 -4.59
C TRP A 96 9.65 1.48 -5.64
N GLN A 97 9.30 2.41 -6.52
CA GLN A 97 10.21 3.05 -7.46
C GLN A 97 10.22 4.55 -7.21
N LYS A 98 11.41 5.16 -7.24
CA LYS A 98 11.56 6.61 -7.24
C LYS A 98 11.71 7.10 -8.69
N THR A 99 10.76 7.87 -9.18
CA THR A 99 10.79 8.49 -10.51
C THR A 99 10.95 10.02 -10.38
N PRO A 100 11.26 10.74 -11.47
CA PRO A 100 11.27 12.21 -11.46
C PRO A 100 9.92 12.82 -11.03
N GLU A 101 8.80 12.14 -11.31
CA GLU A 101 7.44 12.54 -10.95
C GLU A 101 7.06 12.17 -9.51
N GLY A 102 7.93 11.45 -8.80
CA GLY A 102 7.73 11.05 -7.41
C GLY A 102 7.80 9.54 -7.18
N TRP A 103 7.29 9.10 -6.04
CA TRP A 103 7.27 7.68 -5.70
C TRP A 103 6.13 6.97 -6.42
N LYS A 104 6.42 5.79 -6.97
CA LYS A 104 5.46 4.89 -7.61
C LYS A 104 5.47 3.54 -6.91
N MET A 105 4.30 3.01 -6.62
CA MET A 105 4.13 1.65 -6.13
C MET A 105 4.04 0.69 -7.31
N ILE A 106 4.94 -0.30 -7.36
CA ILE A 106 4.96 -1.34 -8.39
C ILE A 106 4.19 -2.57 -7.94
N TYR A 107 4.28 -2.93 -6.66
CA TYR A 107 3.66 -4.14 -6.14
C TYR A 107 3.37 -4.01 -4.65
N HIS A 108 2.29 -4.65 -4.19
CA HIS A 108 1.96 -4.78 -2.77
C HIS A 108 1.52 -6.19 -2.41
N GLN A 109 1.83 -6.63 -1.18
CA GLN A 109 1.24 -7.83 -0.60
C GLN A 109 1.10 -7.69 0.91
N GLY A 110 0.00 -8.21 1.44
CA GLY A 110 -0.25 -8.34 2.87
C GLY A 110 -0.58 -9.78 3.28
N THR A 111 0.37 -10.47 3.90
CA THR A 111 0.21 -11.85 4.37
C THR A 111 -0.31 -11.87 5.81
N PRO A 112 -1.47 -12.49 6.10
CA PRO A 112 -1.92 -12.71 7.48
C PRO A 112 -0.88 -13.47 8.31
N VAL A 113 -0.75 -13.11 9.60
CA VAL A 113 -0.05 -13.94 10.59
C VAL A 113 -1.12 -14.75 11.29
N ILE A 114 -1.10 -16.08 11.11
CA ILE A 114 -2.05 -17.05 11.67
C ILE A 114 -1.35 -17.84 12.78
#